data_AF-A0A7V3BSC2-F1
#
_entry.id   AF-A0A7V3BSC2-F1
#
_cell.length_a   1.000
_cell.length_b   1.000
_cell.length_c   1.000
_cell.angle_alpha   90.00
_cell.angle_beta   90.00
_cell.angle_gamma   90.00
#
_symmetry.space_group_name_H-M   'P 1'
#
loop_
_entity.id
_entity.type
_entity.pdbx_description
1 polymer ?
#
loop_
_entity_poly.entity_id
_entity_poly.type
_entity_poly.pdbx_seq_one_letter_code
_entity_poly.pdbx_strand_id
1 'polypeptide(L)'
;MKLLRGVLYGEAGVWAASGVVLALFPVPVLEDLFGQPELPEYAWVRMVAVLIVGMALLMVLVAQRIEELWWWSWAFVLIDGGIAVLSGLNAAIGTPSGTPTLFWWLLAGVTALFTLGLLAGLAKTGTERSPV
;
A
#
# COMPACT_ATOMS: atom_id res chain seq x y z
N MET A 1 -18.46 -11.42 -2.43
CA MET A 1 -17.29 -10.58 -2.07
C MET A 1 -16.12 -10.77 -3.04
N LYS A 2 -16.38 -10.88 -4.35
CA LYS A 2 -15.34 -11.18 -5.36
C LYS A 2 -14.42 -9.99 -5.59
N LEU A 3 -15.00 -8.78 -5.68
CA LEU A 3 -14.23 -7.56 -5.91
C LEU A 3 -13.25 -7.30 -4.75
N LEU A 4 -13.76 -7.26 -3.51
CA LEU A 4 -12.94 -7.03 -2.33
C LEU A 4 -11.78 -8.04 -2.22
N ARG A 5 -12.06 -9.32 -2.44
CA ARG A 5 -11.04 -10.37 -2.47
C ARG A 5 -9.98 -10.12 -3.55
N GLY A 6 -10.41 -9.74 -4.76
CA GLY A 6 -9.49 -9.44 -5.87
C GLY A 6 -8.58 -8.26 -5.55
N VAL A 7 -9.13 -7.18 -4.98
CA VAL A 7 -8.36 -6.00 -4.57
C VAL A 7 -7.34 -6.37 -3.51
N LEU A 8 -7.74 -7.10 -2.45
CA LEU A 8 -6.83 -7.54 -1.39
C LEU A 8 -5.65 -8.39 -1.91
N TYR A 9 -5.89 -9.28 -2.87
CA TYR A 9 -4.80 -10.05 -3.48
C TYR A 9 -3.88 -9.18 -4.34
N GLY A 10 -4.44 -8.23 -5.10
CA GLY A 10 -3.65 -7.31 -5.91
C GLY A 10 -2.77 -6.42 -5.04
N GLU A 11 -3.35 -5.85 -3.99
CA GLU A 11 -2.68 -5.00 -3.00
C GLU A 11 -1.58 -5.79 -2.28
N ALA A 12 -1.90 -7.00 -1.79
CA ALA A 12 -0.90 -7.87 -1.17
C ALA A 12 0.27 -8.19 -2.11
N GLY A 13 -0.01 -8.47 -3.39
CA GLY A 13 1.03 -8.75 -4.38
C GLY A 13 1.96 -7.56 -4.60
N VAL A 14 1.40 -6.36 -4.77
CA VAL A 14 2.18 -5.12 -4.94
C VAL A 14 3.01 -4.82 -3.71
N TRP A 15 2.43 -4.92 -2.51
CA TRP A 15 3.13 -4.62 -1.27
C TRP A 15 4.19 -5.66 -0.91
N ALA A 16 3.91 -6.95 -1.11
CA ALA A 16 4.91 -7.99 -0.90
C ALA A 16 6.12 -7.81 -1.83
N ALA A 17 5.89 -7.58 -3.12
CA ALA A 17 6.97 -7.35 -4.08
C ALA A 17 7.76 -6.08 -3.73
N SER A 18 7.08 -4.96 -3.48
CA SER A 18 7.73 -3.69 -3.13
C SER A 18 8.51 -3.78 -1.82
N GLY A 19 7.94 -4.44 -0.81
CA GLY A 19 8.60 -4.66 0.48
C GLY A 19 9.85 -5.53 0.35
N VAL A 20 9.81 -6.63 -0.42
CA VAL A 20 11.01 -7.45 -0.67
C VAL A 20 12.10 -6.64 -1.38
N VAL A 21 11.72 -5.91 -2.43
CA VAL A 21 12.65 -5.09 -3.22
C VAL A 21 13.29 -3.99 -2.36
N LEU A 22 12.51 -3.25 -1.57
CA LEU A 22 13.02 -2.21 -0.66
C LEU A 22 13.84 -2.77 0.51
N ALA A 23 13.48 -3.95 1.03
CA ALA A 23 14.23 -4.59 2.11
C ALA A 23 15.63 -5.01 1.68
N LEU A 24 15.79 -5.45 0.43
CA LEU A 24 17.06 -5.93 -0.11
C LEU A 24 17.89 -4.81 -0.75
N PHE A 25 17.23 -3.94 -1.53
CA PHE A 25 17.86 -2.95 -2.41
C PHE A 25 17.33 -1.52 -2.19
N PRO A 26 17.40 -0.96 -0.96
CA PRO A 26 16.82 0.35 -0.71
C PRO A 26 17.52 1.48 -1.47
N VAL A 27 18.85 1.45 -1.60
CA VAL A 27 19.63 2.48 -2.32
C VAL A 27 19.32 2.49 -3.82
N PRO A 28 19.40 1.35 -4.55
CA PRO A 28 19.04 1.34 -5.97
C PRO A 28 17.61 1.79 -6.27
N VAL A 29 16.69 1.55 -5.34
CA VAL A 29 15.28 1.92 -5.53
C VAL A 29 15.08 3.39 -5.20
N LEU A 30 15.51 3.86 -4.02
CA LEU A 30 15.20 5.21 -3.56
C LEU A 30 16.10 6.25 -4.23
N GLU A 31 17.41 6.02 -4.29
CA GLU A 31 18.37 6.97 -4.84
C GLU A 31 18.48 6.83 -6.37
N ASP A 32 18.88 5.66 -6.87
CA ASP A 32 19.22 5.53 -8.30
C ASP A 32 17.97 5.63 -9.20
N LEU A 33 16.88 4.99 -8.81
CA LEU A 33 15.64 4.97 -9.60
C LEU A 33 14.76 6.20 -9.35
N PHE A 34 14.63 6.64 -8.10
CA PHE A 34 13.70 7.71 -7.73
C PHE A 34 14.36 9.04 -7.37
N GLY A 35 15.68 9.13 -7.38
CA GLY A 35 16.45 10.35 -7.09
C GLY A 35 16.18 10.91 -5.69
N GLN A 36 15.76 10.08 -4.73
CA GLN A 36 15.54 10.51 -3.36
C GLN A 36 16.88 10.87 -2.69
N PRO A 37 16.90 11.78 -1.72
CA PRO A 37 18.13 12.17 -1.03
C PRO A 37 18.72 10.99 -0.26
N GLU A 38 20.04 10.93 -0.22
CA GLU A 38 20.77 9.94 0.57
C GLU A 38 20.36 10.03 2.05
N LEU A 39 20.00 8.89 2.62
CA LEU A 39 19.67 8.76 4.04
C LEU A 39 20.94 8.45 4.85
N PRO A 40 21.07 8.95 6.09
CA PRO A 40 22.21 8.61 6.96
C PRO A 40 22.33 7.09 7.20
N GLU A 41 21.20 6.39 7.22
CA GLU A 41 21.13 4.94 7.22
C GLU A 41 19.81 4.43 6.65
N TYR A 42 19.81 3.18 6.18
CA TYR A 42 18.65 2.51 5.59
C TYR A 42 18.01 1.46 6.50
N ALA A 43 18.44 1.33 7.75
CA ALA A 43 17.94 0.31 8.67
C ALA A 43 16.41 0.44 8.88
N TRP A 44 15.92 1.66 9.07
CA TRP A 44 14.49 1.91 9.25
C TRP A 44 13.67 1.58 8.00
N VAL A 45 14.20 1.89 6.80
CA VAL A 45 13.54 1.55 5.52
C VAL A 45 13.37 0.03 5.42
N ARG A 46 14.41 -0.74 5.76
CA ARG A 46 14.36 -2.20 5.75
C ARG A 46 13.37 -2.76 6.78
N MET A 47 13.32 -2.18 7.99
CA MET A 47 12.35 -2.59 9.01
C MET A 47 10.91 -2.32 8.56
N VAL A 48 10.63 -1.16 7.98
CA VAL A 48 9.32 -0.83 7.41
C VAL A 48 8.98 -1.76 6.25
N ALA A 49 9.95 -2.07 5.37
CA ALA A 49 9.76 -2.97 4.26
C ALA A 49 9.38 -4.40 4.72
N VAL A 50 9.98 -4.90 5.81
CA VAL A 50 9.59 -6.18 6.43
C VAL A 50 8.16 -6.11 7.00
N LEU A 51 7.79 -5.00 7.67
CA LEU A 51 6.42 -4.81 8.15
C LEU A 51 5.39 -4.82 7.01
N ILE A 52 5.72 -4.21 5.87
CA ILE A 52 4.87 -4.20 4.67
C ILE A 52 4.67 -5.62 4.12
N VAL A 53 5.72 -6.46 4.09
CA VAL A 53 5.58 -7.87 3.70
C VAL A 53 4.68 -8.63 4.68
N GLY A 54 4.83 -8.41 5.99
CA GLY A 54 3.94 -8.98 6.99
C GLY A 54 2.49 -8.55 6.81
N MET A 55 2.26 -7.27 6.47
CA MET A 55 0.93 -6.74 6.18
C MET A 55 0.32 -7.40 4.94
N ALA A 56 1.10 -7.63 3.88
CA ALA A 56 0.63 -8.34 2.70
C ALA A 56 0.15 -9.77 3.02
N LEU A 57 0.81 -10.47 3.94
CA LEU A 57 0.34 -11.78 4.42
C LEU A 57 -0.99 -11.68 5.17
N LEU A 58 -1.19 -10.61 5.96
CA LEU A 58 -2.48 -10.35 6.62
C LEU A 58 -3.59 -10.05 5.60
N MET A 59 -3.30 -9.29 4.55
CA MET A 59 -4.24 -9.05 3.44
C MET A 59 -4.65 -10.37 2.77
N VAL A 60 -3.69 -11.27 2.51
CA VAL A 60 -3.96 -12.62 1.99
C VAL A 60 -4.84 -13.42 2.94
N LEU A 61 -4.57 -13.40 4.25
CA LEU A 61 -5.38 -14.08 5.25
C LEU A 61 -6.84 -13.57 5.23
N VAL A 62 -7.03 -12.25 5.21
CA VAL A 62 -8.36 -11.63 5.10
C VAL A 62 -9.04 -12.02 3.79
N ALA A 63 -8.31 -12.03 2.67
CA ALA A 63 -8.85 -12.45 1.37
C ALA A 63 -9.29 -13.93 1.34
N GLN A 64 -8.53 -14.81 1.99
CA GLN A 64 -8.84 -16.24 2.11
C GLN A 64 -10.07 -16.48 2.99
N ARG A 65 -10.20 -15.74 4.10
CA ARG A 65 -11.29 -15.85 5.07
C ARG A 65 -12.29 -14.70 4.96
N ILE A 66 -12.55 -14.22 3.73
CA ILE A 66 -13.27 -12.96 3.51
C ILE A 66 -14.68 -12.96 4.10
N GLU A 67 -15.38 -14.09 4.09
CA GLU A 67 -16.74 -14.20 4.63
C GLU A 67 -16.79 -13.88 6.15
N GLU A 68 -15.69 -14.13 6.87
CA GLU A 68 -15.56 -13.92 8.31
C GLU A 68 -14.83 -12.60 8.64
N LEU A 69 -13.82 -12.24 7.85
CA LEU A 69 -12.86 -11.18 8.18
C LEU A 69 -13.00 -9.93 7.30
N TRP A 70 -13.95 -9.82 6.38
CA TRP A 70 -14.05 -8.68 5.45
C TRP A 70 -14.02 -7.31 6.15
N TRP A 71 -14.55 -7.20 7.37
CA TRP A 71 -14.53 -5.95 8.15
C TRP A 71 -13.11 -5.47 8.46
N TRP A 72 -12.15 -6.39 8.61
CA TRP A 72 -10.74 -6.04 8.81
C TRP A 72 -10.11 -5.32 7.62
N SER A 73 -10.75 -5.36 6.44
CA SER A 73 -10.28 -4.60 5.27
C SER A 73 -10.28 -3.08 5.50
N TRP A 74 -11.05 -2.58 6.48
CA TRP A 74 -10.98 -1.18 6.90
C TRP A 74 -9.59 -0.77 7.41
N ALA A 75 -8.83 -1.69 8.02
CA ALA A 75 -7.47 -1.39 8.44
C ALA A 75 -6.60 -1.00 7.23
N PHE A 76 -6.73 -1.73 6.13
CA PHE A 76 -5.99 -1.47 4.89
C PHE A 76 -6.47 -0.19 4.21
N VAL A 77 -7.79 0.07 4.19
CA VAL A 77 -8.35 1.37 3.73
C VAL A 77 -7.73 2.55 4.47
N LEU A 78 -7.59 2.46 5.80
CA LEU A 78 -7.04 3.54 6.61
C LEU A 78 -5.54 3.72 6.36
N ILE A 79 -4.80 2.62 6.23
CA ILE A 79 -3.36 2.64 5.95
C ILE A 79 -3.11 3.25 4.57
N ASP A 80 -3.71 2.69 3.53
CA ASP A 80 -3.51 3.15 2.16
C ASP A 80 -4.05 4.56 1.95
N GLY A 81 -5.21 4.88 2.54
CA GLY A 81 -5.78 6.22 2.47
C GLY A 81 -4.89 7.25 3.17
N GLY A 82 -4.35 6.92 4.34
CA GLY A 82 -3.38 7.75 5.05
C GLY A 82 -2.11 7.97 4.24
N ILE A 83 -1.54 6.90 3.67
CA ILE A 83 -0.35 6.98 2.80
C ILE A 83 -0.64 7.80 1.54
N ALA A 84 -1.82 7.65 0.93
CA ALA A 84 -2.23 8.41 -0.25
C ALA A 84 -2.26 9.91 0.03
N VAL A 85 -2.88 10.30 1.15
CA VAL A 85 -2.96 11.70 1.56
C VAL A 85 -1.57 12.25 1.86
N LEU A 86 -0.78 11.58 2.70
CA LEU A 86 0.54 12.06 3.10
C LEU A 86 1.50 12.15 1.90
N SER A 87 1.50 11.14 1.02
CA SER A 87 2.35 11.13 -0.16
C SER A 87 1.91 12.18 -1.18
N GLY A 88 0.60 12.35 -1.38
CA GLY A 88 0.04 13.38 -2.26
C GLY A 88 0.35 14.79 -1.76
N LEU A 89 0.24 15.03 -0.44
CA LEU A 89 0.63 16.30 0.16
C LEU A 89 2.13 16.56 0.00
N ASN A 90 2.97 15.54 0.21
CA ASN A 90 4.42 15.66 0.03
C ASN A 90 4.78 15.99 -1.44
N ALA A 91 4.09 15.36 -2.39
CA ALA A 91 4.25 15.65 -3.81
C ALA A 91 3.77 17.06 -4.22
N ALA A 92 2.69 17.54 -3.60
CA ALA A 92 2.01 18.78 -3.99
C ALA A 92 2.57 20.04 -3.30
N ILE A 93 2.94 19.94 -2.01
CA ILE A 93 3.32 21.09 -1.18
C ILE A 93 4.83 21.32 -1.19
N GLY A 94 5.63 20.26 -1.36
CA GLY A 94 7.05 20.41 -1.63
C GLY A 94 7.91 19.28 -1.06
N THR A 95 8.73 18.72 -1.94
CA THR A 95 9.91 17.95 -1.55
C THR A 95 11.07 18.91 -1.21
N PRO A 96 12.07 18.49 -0.40
CA PRO A 96 13.29 19.26 -0.21
C PRO A 96 13.88 19.68 -1.56
N SER A 97 14.30 20.95 -1.66
CA SER A 97 14.63 21.63 -2.92
C SER A 97 15.50 20.78 -3.85
N GLY A 98 14.96 20.42 -5.02
CA GLY A 98 15.66 19.66 -6.07
C GLY A 98 15.34 18.16 -6.14
N THR A 99 14.57 17.61 -5.19
CA THR A 99 14.24 16.18 -5.19
C THR A 99 13.09 15.86 -6.16
N PRO A 100 13.19 14.84 -7.03
CA PRO A 100 12.10 14.39 -7.88
C PRO A 100 10.83 14.02 -7.10
N THR A 101 9.68 14.49 -7.57
CA THR A 101 8.36 14.25 -6.95
C THR A 101 7.67 12.99 -7.46
N LEU A 102 8.24 12.33 -8.48
CA LEU A 102 7.62 11.17 -9.15
C LEU A 102 7.33 10.02 -8.17
N PHE A 103 8.28 9.72 -7.27
CA PHE A 103 8.10 8.70 -6.24
C PHE A 103 6.84 8.94 -5.41
N TRP A 104 6.64 10.18 -4.95
CA TRP A 104 5.51 10.58 -4.12
C TRP A 104 4.18 10.53 -4.87
N TRP A 105 4.17 10.93 -6.15
CA TRP A 105 2.99 10.79 -7.00
C TRP A 105 2.62 9.35 -7.29
N LEU A 106 3.61 8.48 -7.56
CA LEU A 106 3.38 7.05 -7.77
C LEU A 106 2.84 6.39 -6.51
N LEU A 107 3.47 6.66 -5.35
CA LEU A 107 3.02 6.13 -4.08
C LEU A 107 1.59 6.59 -3.78
N ALA A 108 1.31 7.89 -3.93
CA ALA A 108 -0.03 8.44 -3.73
C ALA A 108 -1.08 7.83 -4.68
N GLY A 109 -0.73 7.68 -5.96
CA GLY A 109 -1.63 7.13 -6.97
C GLY A 109 -1.96 5.66 -6.73
N VAL A 110 -0.95 4.84 -6.42
CA VAL A 110 -1.13 3.40 -6.16
C VAL A 110 -1.96 3.19 -4.88
N THR A 111 -1.64 3.89 -3.79
CA THR A 111 -2.39 3.71 -2.54
C THR A 111 -3.80 4.31 -2.64
N ALA A 112 -3.99 5.40 -3.37
CA ALA A 112 -5.34 5.92 -3.66
C ALA A 112 -6.16 4.92 -4.47
N LEU A 113 -5.56 4.28 -5.49
CA LEU A 113 -6.24 3.26 -6.30
C LEU A 113 -6.69 2.07 -5.44
N PHE A 114 -5.82 1.55 -4.57
CA PHE A 114 -6.18 0.46 -3.66
C PHE A 114 -7.21 0.89 -2.62
N THR A 115 -7.08 2.07 -2.02
CA THR A 115 -8.08 2.64 -1.10
C THR A 115 -9.46 2.68 -1.76
N LEU A 116 -9.56 3.22 -2.98
CA LEU A 116 -10.81 3.30 -3.73
C LEU A 116 -11.34 1.90 -4.10
N GLY A 117 -10.45 0.98 -4.49
CA GLY A 117 -10.79 -0.40 -4.79
C GLY A 117 -11.37 -1.14 -3.57
N LEU A 118 -10.75 -0.98 -2.41
CA LEU A 118 -11.20 -1.56 -1.14
C LEU A 118 -12.54 -0.95 -0.72
N LEU A 119 -12.70 0.37 -0.80
CA LEU A 119 -13.97 1.06 -0.52
C LEU A 119 -15.09 0.57 -1.45
N ALA A 120 -14.81 0.43 -2.75
CA ALA A 120 -15.78 -0.11 -3.71
C ALA A 120 -16.11 -1.59 -3.41
N GLY A 121 -15.12 -2.39 -3.02
CA GLY A 121 -15.28 -3.77 -2.58
C GLY A 121 -16.16 -3.87 -1.32
N LEU A 122 -15.90 -3.03 -0.31
CA LEU A 122 -16.64 -2.92 0.93
C LEU A 122 -18.08 -2.44 0.70
N ALA A 123 -18.30 -1.45 -0.17
CA ALA A 123 -19.64 -0.99 -0.50
C ALA A 123 -20.50 -2.10 -1.17
N LYS A 124 -19.86 -3.01 -1.91
CA LYS A 124 -20.52 -4.16 -2.54
C LYS A 124 -20.67 -5.37 -1.63
N THR A 125 -20.06 -5.42 -0.44
CA THR A 125 -20.24 -6.60 0.44
C THR A 125 -21.70 -6.76 0.86
N GLY A 126 -22.45 -5.68 1.04
CA GLY A 126 -23.87 -5.73 1.38
C GLY A 126 -24.77 -6.36 0.31
N THR A 127 -24.38 -6.34 -0.96
CA THR A 127 -25.14 -6.93 -2.08
C THR A 127 -24.62 -8.29 -2.51
N GLU A 128 -23.33 -8.57 -2.27
CA GLU A 128 -22.70 -9.85 -2.60
C GLU A 128 -22.70 -10.86 -1.45
N ARG A 129 -23.20 -10.49 -0.27
CA ARG A 129 -23.33 -11.41 0.86
C ARG A 129 -24.54 -12.30 0.62
N SER A 130 -24.33 -13.61 0.62
CA SER A 130 -25.44 -14.55 0.56
C SER A 130 -26.30 -14.34 1.81
N PRO A 131 -27.64 -14.17 1.68
CA PRO A 131 -28.50 -14.14 2.85
C PRO A 131 -28.34 -15.48 3.59
N VAL A 132 -28.09 -15.39 4.89
CA VAL A 132 -28.04 -16.53 5.81
C VAL A 132 -29.47 -16.96 6.12
#